data_AF-A0A5C4YBK1-F1
#
_entry.id   AF-A0A5C4YBK1-F1
#
_cell.length_a   1.000
_cell.length_b   1.000
_cell.length_c   1.000
_cell.angle_alpha   90.00
_cell.angle_beta   90.00
_cell.angle_gamma   90.00
#
_symmetry.space_group_name_H-M   'P 1'
#
loop_
_entity.id
_entity.type
_entity.pdbx_description
1 polymer ?
#
loop_
_entity_poly.entity_id
_entity_poly.type
_entity_poly.pdbx_seq_one_letter_code
_entity_poly.pdbx_strand_id
1 'polypeptide(L)'
;MFHIVLNLNDDYAKYASVLISSIVKQTDTAKTFAEICKGNYIFDAYPNIKTTYSKNEEGYVFHILSDFLSDETRNRLEYLKKSLAKLYPCDIKIYIINDDNFRNFLHWKGNFVAYYRLMIGSVLPLDVEKCLYIDVDMFCLSDIRKLFFVDLEDKVLAAVTDFATWNIR
;
A
#
# COMPACT_ATOMS: atom_id res chain seq x y z
N MET A 1 -6.90 -3.16 -10.49
CA MET A 1 -5.54 -3.09 -9.89
C MET A 1 -5.62 -3.01 -8.36
N PHE A 2 -4.54 -3.37 -7.67
CA PHE A 2 -4.38 -3.39 -6.22
C PHE A 2 -3.71 -2.08 -5.76
N HIS A 3 -4.46 -1.23 -5.06
CA HIS A 3 -3.99 0.09 -4.63
C HIS A 3 -3.24 -0.01 -3.30
N ILE A 4 -1.97 0.40 -3.29
CA ILE A 4 -1.10 0.36 -2.12
C ILE A 4 -0.65 1.78 -1.81
N VAL A 5 -0.80 2.22 -0.57
CA VAL A 5 -0.45 3.58 -0.14
C VAL A 5 0.77 3.55 0.77
N LEU A 6 1.73 4.43 0.48
CA LEU A 6 2.97 4.61 1.22
C LEU A 6 3.14 6.09 1.59
N ASN A 7 3.57 6.37 2.81
CA ASN A 7 3.97 7.72 3.21
C ASN A 7 5.48 7.79 3.39
N LEU A 8 6.13 8.79 2.78
CA LEU A 8 7.57 8.99 2.91
C LEU A 8 7.96 10.43 2.56
N ASN A 9 9.05 10.91 3.15
CA ASN A 9 9.82 12.03 2.61
C ASN A 9 10.94 11.51 1.69
N ASP A 10 11.69 12.43 1.08
CA ASP A 10 12.77 12.10 0.15
C ASP A 10 13.80 11.10 0.71
N ASP A 11 14.21 11.25 1.98
CA ASP A 11 15.18 10.39 2.65
C ASP A 11 14.75 8.93 2.74
N TYR A 12 13.43 8.69 2.78
CA TYR A 12 12.85 7.36 2.92
C TYR A 12 12.49 6.69 1.59
N ALA A 13 12.64 7.40 0.46
CA ALA A 13 12.32 6.87 -0.87
C ALA A 13 13.14 5.61 -1.22
N LYS A 14 14.36 5.49 -0.72
CA LYS A 14 15.20 4.30 -0.89
C LYS A 14 14.61 3.07 -0.18
N TYR A 15 14.00 3.23 0.99
CA TYR A 15 13.38 2.12 1.73
C TYR A 15 12.07 1.71 1.06
N ALA A 16 11.26 2.68 0.64
CA ALA A 16 10.08 2.39 -0.18
C ALA A 16 10.43 1.65 -1.47
N SER A 17 11.55 1.99 -2.11
CA SER A 17 12.03 1.27 -3.31
C SER A 17 12.29 -0.22 -3.03
N VAL A 18 12.81 -0.55 -1.84
CA VAL A 18 13.01 -1.94 -1.40
C VAL A 18 11.66 -2.62 -1.15
N LEU A 19 10.75 -1.97 -0.41
CA LEU A 19 9.41 -2.50 -0.14
C LEU A 19 8.64 -2.78 -1.44
N ILE A 20 8.54 -1.79 -2.33
CA ILE A 20 7.87 -1.91 -3.64
C ILE A 20 8.49 -3.06 -4.44
N SER A 21 9.83 -3.14 -4.49
CA SER A 21 10.52 -4.23 -5.17
C SER A 21 10.19 -5.59 -4.58
N SER A 22 10.15 -5.72 -3.25
CA SER A 22 9.83 -6.97 -2.57
C SER A 22 8.41 -7.44 -2.88
N ILE A 23 7.44 -6.52 -2.88
CA ILE A 23 6.03 -6.79 -3.23
C ILE A 23 5.93 -7.34 -4.64
N VAL A 24 6.50 -6.63 -5.62
CA VAL A 24 6.41 -7.03 -7.03
C VAL A 24 7.12 -8.37 -7.26
N LYS A 25 8.33 -8.54 -6.73
CA LYS A 25 9.13 -9.77 -6.94
C LYS A 25 8.52 -11.00 -6.28
N GLN A 26 7.75 -10.82 -5.21
CA GLN A 26 7.13 -11.91 -4.48
C GLN A 26 5.73 -12.28 -5.00
N THR A 27 5.26 -11.58 -6.02
CA THR A 27 3.99 -11.86 -6.69
C THR A 27 4.10 -13.14 -7.52
N ASP A 28 3.22 -14.11 -7.26
CA ASP A 28 3.16 -15.37 -8.02
C ASP A 28 2.47 -15.13 -9.38
N THR A 29 3.26 -14.77 -10.39
CA THR A 29 2.73 -14.44 -11.72
C THR A 29 2.17 -15.64 -12.48
N ALA A 30 2.37 -16.87 -11.98
CA ALA A 30 1.75 -18.08 -12.54
C ALA A 30 0.30 -18.25 -12.09
N LYS A 31 -0.15 -17.49 -11.07
CA LYS A 31 -1.53 -17.53 -10.56
C LYS A 31 -2.21 -16.18 -10.71
N THR A 32 -3.45 -16.26 -11.16
CA THR A 32 -4.41 -15.16 -11.08
C THR A 32 -4.80 -14.89 -9.63
N PHE A 33 -5.27 -13.68 -9.35
CA PHE A 33 -5.83 -13.33 -8.05
C PHE A 33 -6.99 -14.26 -7.66
N ALA A 34 -7.84 -14.64 -8.61
CA ALA A 34 -8.94 -15.56 -8.36
C ALA A 34 -8.45 -16.95 -7.90
N GLU A 35 -7.36 -17.47 -8.47
CA GLU A 35 -6.76 -18.75 -8.05
C GLU A 35 -6.11 -18.65 -6.67
N ILE A 36 -5.46 -17.52 -6.36
CA ILE A 36 -4.92 -17.25 -5.03
C ILE A 36 -6.03 -17.23 -3.97
N CYS A 37 -7.19 -16.65 -4.30
CA CYS A 37 -8.33 -16.62 -3.38
C CYS A 37 -8.93 -18.00 -3.16
N LYS A 38 -9.04 -18.83 -4.19
CA LYS A 38 -9.58 -20.21 -4.08
C LYS A 38 -8.71 -21.16 -3.26
N GLY A 39 -7.39 -20.96 -3.26
CA GLY A 39 -6.43 -21.87 -2.60
C GLY A 39 -6.11 -21.53 -1.13
N ASN A 40 -6.61 -20.41 -0.60
CA ASN A 40 -6.22 -19.91 0.72
C ASN A 40 -7.25 -20.24 1.81
N TYR A 41 -7.09 -21.42 2.42
CA TYR A 41 -7.86 -21.86 3.59
C TYR A 41 -7.67 -21.01 4.87
N ILE A 42 -6.68 -20.11 4.89
CA ILE A 42 -6.38 -19.24 6.05
C ILE A 42 -7.53 -18.25 6.31
N PHE A 43 -8.32 -17.92 5.28
CA PHE A 43 -9.48 -17.04 5.42
C PHE A 43 -10.81 -17.78 5.64
N ASP A 44 -10.83 -19.12 5.60
CA ASP A 44 -12.02 -19.91 5.97
C ASP A 44 -12.40 -19.74 7.46
N ALA A 45 -11.45 -19.26 8.28
CA ALA A 45 -11.69 -18.84 9.66
C ALA A 45 -12.45 -17.50 9.79
N TYR A 46 -12.68 -16.78 8.69
CA TYR A 46 -13.39 -15.49 8.63
C TYR A 46 -14.58 -15.60 7.64
N PRO A 47 -15.82 -15.76 8.15
CA PRO A 47 -16.95 -16.31 7.39
C PRO A 47 -17.56 -15.41 6.31
N ASN A 48 -17.07 -14.18 6.13
CA ASN A 48 -17.71 -13.20 5.28
C ASN A 48 -16.78 -12.84 4.12
N ILE A 49 -16.93 -13.58 3.02
CA ILE A 49 -16.16 -13.41 1.80
C ILE A 49 -17.14 -12.99 0.69
N LYS A 50 -17.10 -11.73 0.26
CA LYS A 50 -17.79 -11.29 -0.96
C LYS A 50 -16.85 -11.33 -2.16
N THR A 51 -17.15 -12.25 -3.07
CA THR A 51 -16.47 -12.43 -4.35
C THR A 51 -17.05 -11.51 -5.42
N THR A 52 -16.68 -10.23 -5.42
CA THR A 52 -16.87 -9.39 -6.61
C THR A 52 -15.57 -8.66 -6.91
N TYR A 53 -14.63 -9.37 -7.55
CA TYR A 53 -13.53 -8.74 -8.25
C TYR A 53 -13.86 -8.73 -9.75
N SER A 54 -14.00 -7.53 -10.31
CA SER A 54 -14.14 -7.39 -11.75
C SER A 54 -12.80 -7.75 -12.40
N LYS A 55 -12.89 -8.43 -13.53
CA LYS A 55 -11.80 -9.09 -14.28
C LYS A 55 -10.76 -8.12 -14.89
N ASN A 56 -10.74 -6.87 -14.45
CA ASN A 56 -9.91 -5.82 -15.04
C ASN A 56 -8.46 -5.95 -14.57
N GLU A 57 -7.55 -5.83 -15.54
CA GLU A 57 -6.09 -5.87 -15.47
C GLU A 57 -5.51 -5.90 -14.05
N GLU A 58 -5.09 -7.11 -13.64
CA GLU A 58 -4.37 -7.30 -12.38
C GLU A 58 -3.03 -6.55 -12.43
N GLY A 59 -2.69 -5.89 -11.33
CA GLY A 59 -1.50 -5.05 -11.25
C GLY A 59 -1.49 -4.24 -9.97
N TYR A 60 -0.37 -3.60 -9.64
CA TYR A 60 -0.26 -2.73 -8.46
C TYR A 60 -0.27 -1.25 -8.85
N VAL A 61 -0.92 -0.42 -8.03
CA VAL A 61 -0.72 1.03 -8.10
C VAL A 61 -0.18 1.49 -6.75
N PHE A 62 1.07 1.94 -6.73
CA PHE A 62 1.70 2.47 -5.53
C PHE A 62 1.46 3.98 -5.46
N HIS A 63 0.67 4.42 -4.49
CA HIS A 63 0.41 5.83 -4.20
C HIS A 63 1.37 6.31 -3.11
N ILE A 64 2.32 7.16 -3.49
CA ILE A 64 3.30 7.75 -2.57
C ILE A 64 2.80 9.13 -2.16
N LEU A 65 2.49 9.31 -0.88
CA LEU A 65 2.16 10.60 -0.28
C LEU A 65 3.43 11.15 0.39
N SER A 66 3.81 12.37 0.02
CA SER A 66 5.09 12.96 0.41
C SER A 66 4.99 14.48 0.56
N ASP A 67 5.81 15.06 1.42
CA ASP A 67 5.97 16.50 1.62
C ASP A 67 6.80 17.09 0.48
N PHE A 68 7.83 16.35 0.09
CA PHE A 68 8.78 16.72 -0.93
C PHE A 68 9.52 15.48 -1.44
N LEU A 69 9.72 15.43 -2.76
CA LEU A 69 10.67 14.52 -3.40
C LEU A 69 11.51 15.29 -4.40
N SER A 70 12.83 15.09 -4.32
CA SER A 70 13.80 15.66 -5.25
C SER A 70 13.64 15.09 -6.66
N ASP A 71 14.13 15.82 -7.67
CA ASP A 71 14.09 15.34 -9.06
C ASP A 71 14.90 14.05 -9.23
N GLU A 72 16.01 13.91 -8.51
CA GLU A 72 16.79 12.67 -8.50
C GLU A 72 15.94 11.50 -8.00
N THR A 73 15.27 11.66 -6.86
CA THR A 73 14.38 10.63 -6.30
C THR A 73 13.23 10.29 -7.24
N ARG A 74 12.57 11.29 -7.83
CA ARG A 74 11.49 11.08 -8.81
C ARG A 74 11.97 10.30 -10.03
N ASN A 75 13.15 10.63 -10.56
CA ASN A 75 13.75 9.90 -11.68
C ASN A 75 14.08 8.45 -11.31
N ARG A 76 14.57 8.20 -10.10
CA ARG A 76 14.85 6.84 -9.60
C ARG A 76 13.56 6.03 -9.41
N LEU A 77 12.50 6.63 -8.89
CA LEU A 77 11.18 5.99 -8.78
C LEU A 77 10.57 5.68 -10.16
N GLU A 78 10.73 6.58 -11.14
CA GLU A 78 10.28 6.32 -12.51
C GLU A 78 11.08 5.18 -13.18
N TYR A 79 12.39 5.13 -12.95
CA TYR A 79 13.21 4.00 -13.39
C TYR A 79 12.78 2.69 -12.72
N LEU A 80 12.54 2.71 -11.40
CA LEU A 80 12.05 1.56 -10.64
C LEU A 80 10.72 1.06 -11.21
N LYS A 81 9.76 1.97 -11.44
CA LYS A 81 8.46 1.66 -12.06
C LYS A 81 8.64 0.92 -13.38
N LYS A 82 9.44 1.47 -14.30
CA LYS A 82 9.71 0.86 -15.62
C LYS A 82 10.39 -0.50 -15.51
N SER A 83 11.25 -0.68 -14.52
CA SER A 83 11.95 -1.96 -14.28
C SER A 83 10.97 -3.02 -13.77
N LEU A 84 10.16 -2.68 -12.77
CA LEU A 84 9.23 -3.59 -12.12
C LEU A 84 8.01 -3.93 -13.00
N ALA A 85 7.54 -3.01 -13.83
CA ALA A 85 6.44 -3.24 -14.78
C ALA A 85 6.75 -4.35 -15.79
N LYS A 86 8.03 -4.73 -15.97
CA LYS A 86 8.44 -5.88 -16.80
C LYS A 86 8.20 -7.23 -16.11
N LEU A 87 8.10 -7.24 -14.78
CA LEU A 87 7.88 -8.45 -13.97
C LEU A 87 6.39 -8.68 -13.73
N TYR A 88 5.67 -7.60 -13.40
CA TYR A 88 4.24 -7.62 -13.15
C TYR A 88 3.66 -6.22 -13.36
N PRO A 89 2.45 -6.06 -13.92
CA PRO A 89 1.89 -4.73 -14.18
C PRO A 89 1.88 -3.87 -12.92
N CYS A 90 2.57 -2.73 -12.95
CA CYS A 90 2.56 -1.80 -11.84
C CYS A 90 2.78 -0.35 -12.26
N ASP A 91 2.21 0.57 -11.48
CA ASP A 91 2.37 2.02 -11.61
C ASP A 91 2.76 2.66 -10.27
N ILE A 92 3.40 3.83 -10.33
CA ILE A 92 3.76 4.64 -9.16
C ILE A 92 3.20 6.05 -9.36
N LYS A 93 2.33 6.48 -8.45
CA LYS A 93 1.71 7.81 -8.43
C LYS A 93 2.20 8.59 -7.22
N ILE A 94 2.69 9.80 -7.43
CA ILE A 94 3.25 10.65 -6.39
C ILE A 94 2.28 11.81 -6.11
N TYR A 95 1.99 12.04 -4.83
CA TYR A 95 1.13 13.11 -4.34
C TYR A 95 1.93 13.95 -3.36
N ILE A 96 2.11 15.23 -3.69
CA ILE A 96 2.76 16.17 -2.78
C ILE A 96 1.69 16.82 -1.91
N ILE A 97 1.80 16.61 -0.60
CA ILE A 97 0.85 17.06 0.40
C ILE A 97 1.37 18.34 1.06
N ASN A 98 0.51 19.34 1.17
CA ASN A 98 0.85 20.54 1.94
C ASN A 98 0.73 20.25 3.45
N ASP A 99 1.82 20.45 4.18
CA ASP A 99 1.93 20.32 5.63
C ASP A 99 1.03 21.27 6.41
N ASP A 100 0.57 22.38 5.81
CA ASP A 100 -0.36 23.32 6.44
C ASP A 100 -1.65 22.65 6.94
N ASN A 101 -2.05 21.54 6.31
CA ASN A 101 -3.18 20.71 6.74
C ASN A 101 -3.01 20.16 8.18
N PHE A 102 -1.77 20.06 8.64
CA PHE A 102 -1.39 19.47 9.92
C PHE A 102 -0.69 20.48 10.85
N ARG A 103 -0.69 21.77 10.53
CA ARG A 103 0.01 22.83 11.31
C ARG A 103 -0.33 22.85 12.81
N ASN A 104 -1.50 22.35 13.18
CA ASN A 104 -1.98 22.28 14.56
C ASN A 104 -1.67 20.94 15.25
N PHE A 105 -1.01 20.01 14.56
CA PHE A 105 -0.68 18.69 15.07
C PHE A 105 0.74 18.72 15.65
N LEU A 106 1.03 17.78 16.55
CA LEU A 106 2.39 17.62 17.05
C LEU A 106 3.26 16.98 15.97
N HIS A 107 4.44 17.55 15.71
CA HIS A 107 5.40 16.92 14.82
C HIS A 107 5.78 15.52 15.33
N TRP A 108 5.76 14.54 14.43
CA TRP A 108 6.30 13.22 14.73
C TRP A 108 7.68 13.11 14.11
N LYS A 109 8.72 12.96 14.94
CA LYS A 109 10.12 12.93 14.50
C LYS A 109 10.52 14.12 13.58
N GLY A 110 9.90 15.28 13.78
CA GLY A 110 10.26 16.53 13.09
C GLY A 110 9.55 16.80 11.76
N ASN A 111 8.56 16.00 11.34
CA ASN A 111 7.73 16.28 10.16
C ASN A 111 6.28 15.77 10.35
N PHE A 112 5.44 15.98 9.34
CA PHE A 112 4.03 15.55 9.33
C PHE A 112 3.74 14.33 8.45
N VAL A 113 4.74 13.74 7.80
CA VAL A 113 4.58 12.67 6.80
C VAL A 113 3.81 11.47 7.37
N ALA A 114 4.02 11.14 8.64
CA ALA A 114 3.29 10.05 9.30
C ALA A 114 1.76 10.27 9.31
N TYR A 115 1.31 11.53 9.37
CA TYR A 115 -0.11 11.90 9.39
C TYR A 115 -0.78 11.87 8.02
N TYR A 116 -0.03 11.79 6.92
CA TYR A 116 -0.63 11.77 5.57
C TYR A 116 -1.54 10.57 5.33
N ARG A 117 -1.44 9.52 6.16
CA ARG A 117 -2.35 8.37 6.15
C ARG A 117 -3.80 8.79 6.44
N LEU A 118 -4.01 9.92 7.11
CA LEU A 118 -5.33 10.49 7.37
C LEU A 118 -5.95 11.13 6.11
N MET A 119 -5.14 11.45 5.10
CA MET A 119 -5.57 12.09 3.85
C MET A 119 -5.92 11.09 2.75
N ILE A 120 -5.72 9.79 2.97
CA ILE A 120 -5.90 8.74 1.94
C ILE A 120 -7.25 8.85 1.24
N GLY A 121 -8.34 8.96 2.00
CA GLY A 121 -9.69 9.07 1.44
C GLY A 121 -9.96 10.34 0.62
N SER A 122 -9.12 11.36 0.75
CA SER A 122 -9.22 12.63 -0.03
C SER A 122 -8.24 12.71 -1.20
N VAL A 123 -7.17 11.91 -1.17
CA VAL A 123 -6.07 11.96 -2.15
C VAL A 123 -6.26 10.91 -3.25
N LEU A 124 -6.79 9.74 -2.88
CA LEU A 124 -7.00 8.67 -3.85
C LEU A 124 -8.12 9.01 -4.85
N PRO A 125 -8.03 8.50 -6.10
CA PRO A 125 -9.11 8.62 -7.06
C PRO A 125 -10.44 8.06 -6.51
N LEU A 126 -11.56 8.69 -6.89
CA LEU A 126 -12.90 8.35 -6.37
C LEU A 126 -13.37 6.93 -6.72
N ASP A 127 -12.78 6.31 -7.74
CA ASP A 127 -13.04 4.93 -8.14
C ASP A 127 -12.26 3.89 -7.32
N VAL A 128 -11.38 4.32 -6.41
CA VAL A 128 -10.66 3.41 -5.50
C VAL A 128 -11.52 3.08 -4.28
N GLU A 129 -12.14 1.91 -4.31
CA GLU A 129 -12.99 1.42 -3.20
C GLU A 129 -12.18 0.86 -2.02
N LYS A 130 -11.01 0.27 -2.28
CA LYS A 130 -10.17 -0.39 -1.27
C LYS A 130 -8.69 -0.16 -1.57
N CYS A 131 -7.92 0.13 -0.54
CA CYS A 131 -6.47 0.22 -0.61
C CYS A 131 -5.81 -0.44 0.61
N LEU A 132 -4.51 -0.74 0.46
CA LEU A 132 -3.67 -1.25 1.54
C LEU A 132 -2.63 -0.20 1.91
N TYR A 133 -2.68 0.31 3.14
CA TYR A 133 -1.62 1.15 3.69
C TYR A 133 -0.49 0.28 4.26
N ILE A 134 0.76 0.60 3.95
CA ILE A 134 1.94 -0.10 4.50
C ILE A 134 3.02 0.94 4.85
N ASP A 135 3.61 0.84 6.04
CA ASP A 135 4.78 1.65 6.40
C ASP A 135 6.01 1.22 5.57
N VAL A 136 6.88 2.19 5.23
CA VAL A 136 7.98 1.98 4.27
C VAL A 136 9.18 1.25 4.84
N ASP A 137 9.18 0.94 6.14
CA ASP A 137 10.16 0.14 6.86
C ASP A 137 9.81 -1.36 6.88
N MET A 138 8.88 -1.79 6.02
CA MET A 138 8.49 -3.18 5.85
C MET A 138 9.27 -3.89 4.72
N PHE A 139 9.33 -5.23 4.78
CA PHE A 139 9.82 -6.09 3.70
C PHE A 139 8.83 -7.22 3.44
N CYS A 140 8.43 -7.38 2.17
CA CYS A 140 7.40 -8.34 1.80
C CYS A 140 7.99 -9.73 1.50
N LEU A 141 7.47 -10.77 2.17
CA LEU A 141 7.93 -12.16 2.06
C LEU A 141 6.92 -13.11 1.39
N SER A 142 5.73 -12.63 1.04
CA SER A 142 4.70 -13.45 0.39
C SER A 142 3.81 -12.60 -0.53
N ASP A 143 3.06 -13.25 -1.42
CA ASP A 143 2.11 -12.57 -2.30
C ASP A 143 1.01 -11.89 -1.45
N ILE A 144 0.96 -10.56 -1.52
CA ILE A 144 0.03 -9.74 -0.72
C ILE A 144 -1.32 -9.50 -1.41
N ARG A 145 -1.52 -9.95 -2.65
CA ARG A 145 -2.82 -9.80 -3.32
C ARG A 145 -3.94 -10.37 -2.46
N LYS A 146 -3.66 -11.48 -1.75
CA LYS A 146 -4.59 -12.11 -0.80
C LYS A 146 -5.17 -11.17 0.26
N LEU A 147 -4.48 -10.09 0.64
CA LEU A 147 -4.99 -9.11 1.62
C LEU A 147 -6.16 -8.29 1.06
N PHE A 148 -6.22 -8.10 -0.25
CA PHE A 148 -7.32 -7.36 -0.90
C PHE A 148 -8.63 -8.16 -0.92
N PHE A 149 -8.55 -9.47 -0.69
CA PHE A 149 -9.69 -10.36 -0.59
C PHE A 149 -10.47 -10.23 0.72
N VAL A 150 -9.87 -9.64 1.76
CA VAL A 150 -10.52 -9.45 3.06
C VAL A 150 -11.77 -8.57 2.87
N ASP A 151 -12.95 -9.10 3.19
CA ASP A 151 -14.18 -8.31 3.27
C ASP A 151 -14.12 -7.43 4.52
N LEU A 152 -14.34 -6.14 4.35
CA LEU A 152 -14.40 -5.20 5.46
C LEU A 152 -15.83 -5.07 6.02
N GLU A 153 -16.83 -5.62 5.33
CA GLU A 153 -18.24 -5.47 5.66
C GLU A 153 -18.63 -3.98 5.80
N ASP A 154 -19.04 -3.57 7.01
CA ASP A 154 -19.38 -2.20 7.38
C ASP A 154 -18.23 -1.45 8.06
N LYS A 155 -17.05 -2.07 8.17
CA LYS A 155 -15.88 -1.49 8.85
C LYS A 155 -15.06 -0.62 7.92
N VAL A 156 -14.51 0.45 8.49
CA VAL A 156 -13.68 1.41 7.75
C VAL A 156 -12.30 0.84 7.39
N LEU A 157 -11.76 -0.07 8.20
CA LEU A 157 -10.46 -0.70 7.96
C LEU A 157 -10.33 -2.05 8.68
N ALA A 158 -9.34 -2.84 8.26
CA ALA A 158 -8.80 -3.98 8.98
C ALA A 158 -7.30 -3.76 9.24
N ALA A 159 -6.81 -4.16 10.41
CA ALA A 159 -5.41 -4.02 10.80
C ALA A 159 -4.96 -5.21 11.67
N VAL A 160 -3.66 -5.43 11.73
CA VAL A 160 -3.06 -6.42 12.65
C VAL A 160 -2.98 -5.81 14.05
N THR A 161 -3.34 -6.58 15.07
CA THR A 161 -3.25 -6.12 16.46
C THR A 161 -1.79 -5.88 16.87
N ASP A 162 -1.52 -4.76 17.54
CA ASP A 162 -0.20 -4.47 18.09
C ASP A 162 0.06 -5.31 19.36
N PHE A 163 0.86 -6.37 19.21
CA PHE A 163 1.23 -7.27 20.29
C PHE A 163 2.02 -6.59 21.42
N ALA A 164 2.70 -5.47 21.18
CA ALA A 164 3.47 -4.78 22.22
C ALA A 164 2.57 -4.23 23.35
N THR A 165 1.28 -4.02 23.07
CA THR A 165 0.31 -3.47 24.02
C THR A 165 -0.56 -4.52 24.72
N TRP A 166 -0.43 -5.80 24.37
CA TRP A 166 -1.30 -6.87 24.90
C TRP A 166 -1.01 -7.18 26.38
N ASN A 167 0.20 -6.95 26.87
CA ASN A 167 0.59 -7.23 28.27
C ASN A 167 0.21 -6.09 29.26
N ILE A 168 -0.59 -5.11 28.85
CA ILE A 168 -0.97 -3.95 29.69
C ILE A 168 -2.51 -3.80 29.79
N ARG A 169 -3.28 -4.86 29.52
CA ARG A 169 -4.74 -4.90 29.76
C ARG A 169 -5.12 -6.03 30.69
#